data_AF-A0AAD0U6P5-F1
#
_entry.id   AF-A0AAD0U6P5-F1
#
_cell.length_a   1.000
_cell.length_b   1.000
_cell.length_c   1.000
_cell.angle_alpha   90.00
_cell.angle_beta   90.00
_cell.angle_gamma   90.00
#
_symmetry.space_group_name_H-M   'P 1'
#
loop_
_entity.id
_entity.type
_entity.pdbx_description
1 polymer ?
#
loop_
_entity_poly.entity_id
_entity_poly.type
_entity_poly.pdbx_seq_one_letter_code
_entity_poly.pdbx_strand_id
1 'polypeptide(L)'
;MIKFADELTPKFAAAEEFSRDQEYRFRTVTSLEMSAERVANANDLYQDLLRPREEQFENSVRFLIKNVCGGNATGHQIFEKFGHHDDFIVKFRLLIALGLLTTDWDKIISLDSVFEWGPGELAWDRSL
;
A
#
# COMPACT_ATOMS: atom_id res chain seq x y z
N MET A 1 -7.55 -29.34 -8.05
CA MET A 1 -7.36 -28.29 -7.04
C MET A 1 -7.49 -28.79 -5.58
N ILE A 2 -7.63 -30.10 -5.33
CA ILE A 2 -7.91 -30.66 -3.98
C ILE A 2 -6.64 -30.83 -3.10
N LYS A 3 -5.47 -31.13 -3.68
CA LYS A 3 -4.22 -31.41 -2.92
C LYS A 3 -3.69 -30.26 -2.05
N PHE A 4 -3.92 -29.00 -2.44
CA PHE A 4 -3.35 -27.85 -1.71
C PHE A 4 -4.10 -27.55 -0.40
N ALA A 5 -5.42 -27.79 -0.37
CA ALA A 5 -6.24 -27.61 0.83
C ALA A 5 -5.87 -28.64 1.91
N ASP A 6 -5.60 -29.88 1.51
CA ASP A 6 -5.21 -30.98 2.42
C ASP A 6 -3.87 -30.70 3.13
N GLU A 7 -2.94 -29.98 2.49
CA GLU A 7 -1.63 -29.63 3.05
C GLU A 7 -1.66 -28.42 4.02
N LEU A 8 -2.61 -27.51 3.84
CA LEU A 8 -2.73 -26.30 4.67
C LEU A 8 -3.61 -26.51 5.89
N THR A 9 -4.63 -27.35 5.79
CA THR A 9 -5.57 -27.65 6.89
C THR A 9 -4.87 -28.03 8.21
N PRO A 10 -3.92 -28.98 8.24
CA PRO A 10 -3.22 -29.33 9.49
C PRO A 10 -2.35 -28.18 10.03
N LYS A 11 -1.83 -27.30 9.16
CA LYS A 11 -1.02 -26.14 9.59
C LYS A 11 -1.88 -25.06 10.24
N PHE A 12 -3.09 -24.82 9.72
CA PHE A 12 -4.04 -23.91 10.35
C PHE A 12 -4.49 -24.40 11.72
N ALA A 13 -4.81 -25.71 11.85
CA ALA A 13 -5.20 -26.30 13.12
C ALA A 13 -4.09 -26.17 14.19
N ALA A 14 -2.84 -26.43 13.82
CA ALA A 14 -1.71 -26.25 14.73
C ALA A 14 -1.49 -24.78 15.15
N ALA A 15 -1.69 -23.83 14.23
CA ALA A 15 -1.57 -22.41 14.54
C ALA A 15 -2.69 -21.91 15.47
N GLU A 16 -3.91 -22.42 15.31
CA GLU A 16 -5.05 -22.12 16.18
C GLU A 16 -4.83 -22.67 17.59
N GLU A 17 -4.36 -23.92 17.71
CA GLU A 17 -4.03 -24.55 18.98
C GLU A 17 -2.93 -23.78 19.73
N PHE A 18 -1.82 -23.46 19.06
CA PHE A 18 -0.77 -22.62 19.64
C PHE A 18 -1.31 -21.27 20.11
N SER A 19 -2.14 -20.61 19.29
CA SER A 19 -2.70 -19.30 19.65
C SER A 19 -3.58 -19.39 20.89
N ARG A 20 -4.42 -20.43 20.98
CA ARG A 20 -5.26 -20.71 22.15
C ARG A 20 -4.42 -20.94 23.40
N ASP A 21 -3.35 -21.72 23.30
CA ASP A 21 -2.45 -22.02 24.43
C ASP A 21 -1.69 -20.78 24.93
N GLN A 22 -1.47 -19.80 24.06
CA GLN A 22 -0.88 -18.51 24.39
C GLN A 22 -1.90 -17.41 24.74
N GLU A 23 -3.19 -17.76 24.83
CA GLU A 23 -4.30 -16.80 25.05
C GLU A 23 -4.37 -15.69 23.96
N TYR A 24 -3.85 -15.97 22.76
CA TYR A 24 -3.93 -15.08 21.61
C TYR A 24 -5.23 -15.26 20.84
N ARG A 25 -5.75 -14.14 20.31
CA ARG A 25 -6.90 -14.16 19.41
C ARG A 25 -6.45 -14.63 18.02
N PHE A 26 -6.90 -15.81 17.61
CA PHE A 26 -6.68 -16.34 16.27
C PHE A 26 -7.84 -15.99 15.32
N ARG A 27 -7.53 -15.65 14.07
CA ARG A 27 -8.49 -15.61 12.98
C ARG A 27 -7.81 -16.01 11.68
N THR A 28 -8.50 -16.77 10.84
CA THR A 28 -8.13 -16.95 9.43
C THR A 28 -8.64 -15.77 8.63
N VAL A 29 -7.83 -15.23 7.72
CA VAL A 29 -8.25 -14.18 6.78
C VAL A 29 -8.12 -14.71 5.37
N THR A 30 -9.17 -14.57 4.59
CA THR A 30 -9.29 -14.95 3.19
C THR A 30 -9.53 -13.71 2.35
N SER A 31 -9.41 -13.84 1.02
CA SER A 31 -9.71 -12.74 0.10
C SER A 31 -11.18 -12.29 0.16
N LEU A 32 -12.10 -13.13 0.65
CA LEU A 32 -13.52 -12.80 0.81
C LEU A 32 -13.77 -11.81 1.96
N GLU A 33 -12.82 -11.67 2.89
CA GLU A 33 -12.90 -10.76 4.03
C GLU A 33 -12.26 -9.39 3.75
N MET A 34 -11.72 -9.20 2.54
CA MET A 34 -11.18 -7.92 2.08
C MET A 34 -12.26 -7.20 1.26
N SER A 35 -12.34 -5.87 1.37
CA SER A 35 -13.17 -5.05 0.48
C SER A 35 -12.68 -5.20 -0.96
N ALA A 36 -13.60 -5.10 -1.93
CA ALA A 36 -13.26 -5.19 -3.35
C ALA A 36 -12.25 -4.08 -3.73
N GLU A 37 -12.39 -2.91 -3.11
CA GLU A 37 -11.53 -1.75 -3.24
C GLU A 37 -10.10 -2.05 -2.74
N ARG A 38 -9.95 -2.71 -1.58
CA ARG A 38 -8.62 -3.14 -1.08
C ARG A 38 -7.94 -4.12 -2.01
N VAL A 39 -8.70 -5.09 -2.55
CA VAL A 39 -8.16 -6.07 -3.50
C VAL A 39 -7.73 -5.39 -4.80
N ALA A 40 -8.54 -4.47 -5.33
CA ALA A 40 -8.21 -3.69 -6.52
C ALA A 40 -6.96 -2.82 -6.30
N ASN A 41 -6.90 -2.08 -5.20
CA ASN A 41 -5.74 -1.28 -4.82
C ASN A 41 -4.47 -2.12 -4.70
N ALA A 42 -4.53 -3.26 -4.02
CA ALA A 42 -3.39 -4.16 -3.88
C ALA A 42 -2.90 -4.63 -5.25
N ASN A 43 -3.81 -5.09 -6.12
CA ASN A 43 -3.44 -5.52 -7.47
C ASN A 43 -2.79 -4.39 -8.27
N ASP A 44 -3.36 -3.20 -8.28
CA ASP A 44 -2.82 -2.03 -8.99
C ASP A 44 -1.41 -1.67 -8.49
N LEU A 45 -1.22 -1.61 -7.16
CA LEU A 45 0.06 -1.30 -6.52
C LEU A 45 1.15 -2.34 -6.84
N TYR A 46 0.81 -3.63 -6.81
CA TYR A 46 1.76 -4.70 -7.10
C TYR A 46 2.12 -4.81 -8.59
N GLN A 47 1.22 -4.41 -9.50
CA GLN A 47 1.59 -4.29 -10.92
C GLN A 47 2.62 -3.19 -11.15
N ASP A 48 2.51 -2.06 -10.43
CA ASP A 48 3.47 -0.97 -10.53
C ASP A 48 4.88 -1.36 -10.00
N LEU A 49 4.96 -2.29 -9.04
CA LEU A 49 6.22 -2.86 -8.55
C LEU A 49 6.98 -3.69 -9.59
N LEU A 50 6.28 -4.26 -10.57
CA LEU A 50 6.87 -5.09 -11.62
C LEU A 50 7.44 -4.27 -12.80
N ARG A 51 7.20 -2.96 -12.83
CA ARG A 51 7.69 -2.09 -13.90
C ARG A 51 9.21 -1.89 -13.79
N PRO A 52 9.95 -1.89 -14.91
CA PRO A 52 11.37 -1.54 -14.92
C PRO A 52 11.60 -0.14 -14.31
N ARG A 53 12.58 -0.02 -13.41
CA ARG A 53 12.90 1.26 -12.76
C ARG A 53 13.94 2.00 -13.59
N GLU A 54 13.62 3.21 -14.02
CA GLU A 54 14.58 4.11 -14.66
C GLU A 54 15.45 4.83 -13.62
N GLU A 55 16.64 5.29 -14.01
CA GLU A 55 17.57 6.03 -13.13
C GLU A 55 16.93 7.32 -12.54
N GLN A 56 15.96 7.90 -13.24
CA GLN A 56 15.20 9.06 -12.78
C GLN A 56 14.20 8.74 -11.65
N PHE A 57 13.99 7.46 -11.34
CA PHE A 57 13.09 7.00 -10.28
C PHE A 57 13.55 7.44 -8.89
N GLU A 58 14.83 7.28 -8.57
CA GLU A 58 15.34 7.62 -7.22
C GLU A 58 15.24 9.13 -6.93
N ASN A 59 15.57 9.97 -7.91
CA ASN A 59 15.48 11.42 -7.77
C ASN A 59 14.03 11.88 -7.57
N SER A 60 13.12 11.25 -8.31
CA SER A 60 11.69 11.50 -8.19
C SER A 60 11.11 11.06 -6.84
N VAL A 61 11.53 9.89 -6.35
CA VAL A 61 11.17 9.37 -5.03
C VAL A 61 11.67 10.30 -3.93
N ARG A 62 12.95 10.70 -3.96
CA ARG A 62 13.50 11.65 -2.97
C ARG A 62 12.73 12.96 -2.96
N PHE A 63 12.31 13.46 -4.12
CA PHE A 63 11.50 14.66 -4.23
C PHE A 63 10.11 14.48 -3.60
N LEU A 64 9.42 13.38 -3.90
CA LEU A 64 8.11 13.05 -3.32
C LEU A 64 8.23 12.94 -1.80
N ILE A 65 9.20 12.19 -1.29
CA ILE A 65 9.46 12.05 0.14
C ILE A 65 9.65 13.42 0.79
N LYS A 66 10.50 14.28 0.23
CA LYS A 66 10.75 15.62 0.79
C LYS A 66 9.49 16.49 0.89
N ASN A 67 8.58 16.36 -0.08
CA ASN A 67 7.35 17.16 -0.11
C ASN A 67 6.20 16.55 0.70
N VAL A 68 6.12 15.21 0.77
CA VAL A 68 5.14 14.49 1.59
C VAL A 68 5.51 14.56 3.08
N CYS A 69 6.79 14.35 3.42
CA CYS A 69 7.30 14.38 4.80
C CYS A 69 7.24 15.76 5.48
N GLY A 70 6.93 16.82 4.71
CA GLY A 70 6.67 18.15 5.27
C GLY A 70 5.33 18.25 6.01
N GLY A 71 4.45 17.24 5.90
CA GLY A 71 3.20 17.09 6.65
C GLY A 71 2.10 18.13 6.36
N ASN A 72 2.42 19.19 5.64
CA ASN A 72 1.55 20.35 5.43
C ASN A 72 1.11 20.54 3.96
N ALA A 73 1.51 19.63 3.07
CA ALA A 73 1.17 19.71 1.66
C ALA A 73 0.00 18.78 1.34
N THR A 74 -1.01 19.30 0.64
CA THR A 74 -2.07 18.50 0.01
C THR A 74 -1.52 17.73 -1.18
N GLY A 75 -2.16 16.65 -1.61
CA GLY A 75 -1.72 15.91 -2.80
C GLY A 75 -1.64 16.80 -4.05
N HIS A 76 -2.53 17.79 -4.18
CA HIS A 76 -2.49 18.78 -5.26
C HIS A 76 -1.23 19.65 -5.22
N GLN A 77 -0.81 20.12 -4.04
CA GLN A 77 0.41 20.93 -3.91
C GLN A 77 1.69 20.13 -4.17
N ILE A 78 1.69 18.83 -3.88
CA ILE A 78 2.81 17.95 -4.19
C ILE A 78 2.85 17.70 -5.70
N PHE A 79 1.67 17.52 -6.30
CA PHE A 79 1.48 17.33 -7.74
C PHE A 79 1.97 18.51 -8.58
N GLU A 80 1.54 19.74 -8.26
CA GLU A 80 1.93 20.97 -8.99
C GLU A 80 3.45 21.14 -9.05
N LYS A 81 4.16 20.74 -7.99
CA LYS A 81 5.63 20.83 -7.94
C LYS A 81 6.33 19.70 -8.71
N PHE A 82 5.63 18.62 -9.01
CA PHE A 82 6.17 17.43 -9.69
C PHE A 82 6.15 17.56 -11.22
N GLY A 83 5.23 18.35 -11.78
CA GLY A 83 5.27 18.82 -13.17
C GLY A 83 4.92 17.79 -14.27
N HIS A 84 4.86 16.48 -13.98
CA HIS A 84 4.50 15.44 -14.94
C HIS A 84 3.37 14.53 -14.42
N HIS A 85 2.22 14.55 -15.12
CA HIS A 85 0.96 13.91 -14.71
C HIS A 85 1.05 12.39 -14.54
N ASP A 86 1.55 11.67 -15.55
CA ASP A 86 1.50 10.20 -15.58
C ASP A 86 2.54 9.54 -14.67
N ASP A 87 3.66 10.22 -14.45
CA ASP A 87 4.75 9.76 -13.59
C ASP A 87 4.45 9.95 -12.11
N PHE A 88 3.67 10.97 -11.75
CA PHE A 88 3.37 11.29 -10.36
C PHE A 88 2.62 10.14 -9.69
N ILE A 89 1.48 9.73 -10.25
CA ILE A 89 0.61 8.74 -9.60
C ILE A 89 1.29 7.36 -9.52
N VAL A 90 2.06 6.98 -10.53
CA VAL A 90 2.81 5.71 -10.54
C VAL A 90 3.87 5.71 -9.45
N LYS A 91 4.67 6.78 -9.35
CA LYS A 91 5.72 6.88 -8.33
C LYS A 91 5.13 7.00 -6.93
N PHE A 92 4.00 7.68 -6.80
CA PHE A 92 3.26 7.81 -5.56
C PHE A 92 2.68 6.46 -5.07
N ARG A 93 2.02 5.72 -5.97
CA ARG A 93 1.58 4.34 -5.76
C ARG A 93 2.74 3.43 -5.37
N LEU A 94 3.88 3.54 -6.03
CA LEU A 94 5.05 2.73 -5.71
C LEU A 94 5.60 3.02 -4.30
N LEU A 95 5.55 4.26 -3.81
CA LEU A 95 5.89 4.56 -2.42
C LEU A 95 4.93 3.90 -1.43
N ILE A 96 3.64 3.86 -1.73
CA ILE A 96 2.63 3.15 -0.93
C ILE A 96 2.89 1.64 -0.96
N ALA A 97 3.15 1.08 -2.16
CA ALA A 97 3.41 -0.34 -2.36
C ALA A 97 4.66 -0.82 -1.61
N LEU A 98 5.67 0.05 -1.48
CA LEU A 98 6.90 -0.21 -0.71
C LEU A 98 6.72 0.00 0.81
N GLY A 99 5.55 0.43 1.27
CA GLY A 99 5.29 0.76 2.67
C GLY A 99 5.92 2.06 3.14
N LEU A 100 6.49 2.87 2.24
CA LEU A 100 7.13 4.14 2.56
C LEU A 100 6.10 5.25 2.82
N LEU A 101 4.91 5.12 2.23
CA LEU A 101 3.74 5.96 2.50
C LEU A 101 2.58 5.10 2.96
N THR A 102 1.88 5.55 3.99
CA THR A 102 0.62 4.95 4.44
C THR A 102 -0.54 5.85 4.06
N THR A 103 -1.66 5.22 3.70
CA THR A 103 -2.91 5.89 3.32
C THR A 103 -4.11 5.01 3.71
N ASP A 104 -5.31 5.52 3.54
CA ASP A 104 -6.56 4.78 3.68
C ASP A 104 -6.73 3.81 2.50
N TRP A 105 -6.54 2.51 2.77
CA TRP A 105 -6.64 1.44 1.78
C TRP A 105 -8.06 1.17 1.28
N ASP A 106 -9.08 1.71 1.96
CA ASP A 106 -10.47 1.60 1.55
C ASP A 106 -10.88 2.65 0.50
N LYS A 107 -10.01 3.63 0.22
CA LYS A 107 -10.19 4.60 -0.87
C LYS A 107 -9.39 4.14 -2.10
N ILE A 108 -9.98 4.24 -3.29
CA ILE A 108 -9.26 4.00 -4.55
C ILE A 108 -8.07 4.95 -4.64
N ILE A 109 -6.87 4.44 -4.91
CA ILE A 109 -5.65 5.27 -5.02
C ILE A 109 -5.52 5.75 -6.48
N SER A 110 -6.24 6.80 -6.82
CA SER A 110 -6.24 7.47 -8.13
C SER A 110 -5.61 8.86 -8.06
N LEU A 111 -5.38 9.50 -9.23
CA LEU A 111 -4.91 10.88 -9.26
C LEU A 111 -5.92 11.83 -8.59
N ASP A 112 -7.20 11.68 -8.93
CA ASP A 112 -8.30 12.50 -8.39
C ASP A 112 -8.39 12.36 -6.87
N SER A 113 -8.38 11.13 -6.36
CA SER A 113 -8.44 10.89 -4.92
C SER A 113 -7.23 11.44 -4.18
N VAL A 114 -6.01 11.33 -4.74
CA VAL A 114 -4.80 11.85 -4.11
C VAL A 114 -4.86 13.37 -4.00
N PHE A 115 -5.46 14.06 -4.96
CA PHE A 115 -5.62 15.52 -4.91
C PHE A 115 -6.57 15.99 -3.81
N GLU A 116 -7.55 15.17 -3.45
CA GLU A 116 -8.49 15.45 -2.37
C GLU A 116 -7.92 15.22 -0.97
N TRP A 117 -6.76 14.56 -0.86
CA TRP A 117 -6.17 14.22 0.43
C TRP A 117 -5.62 15.46 1.17
N GLY A 118 -6.12 15.64 2.39
CA GLY A 118 -5.71 16.72 3.27
C GLY A 118 -4.36 16.48 3.96
N PRO A 119 -3.81 17.50 4.63
CA PRO A 119 -2.64 17.35 5.49
C PRO A 119 -2.91 16.32 6.59
N GLY A 120 -2.12 15.24 6.65
CA GLY A 120 -2.26 14.16 7.64
C GLY A 120 -2.90 12.87 7.12
N GLU A 121 -3.55 12.88 5.95
CA GLU A 121 -3.95 11.64 5.24
C GLU A 121 -2.75 10.94 4.59
N LEU A 122 -1.59 11.61 4.60
CA LEU A 122 -0.29 11.09 4.19
C LEU A 122 0.65 11.03 5.38
N ALA A 123 0.88 9.82 5.87
CA ALA A 123 1.88 9.56 6.89
C ALA A 123 3.07 8.80 6.28
N TRP A 124 4.25 9.39 6.42
CA TRP A 124 5.52 8.71 6.18
C TRP A 124 5.77 7.72 7.31
N ASP A 125 5.92 6.44 6.97
CA ASP A 125 6.31 5.44 7.96
C ASP A 125 7.82 5.51 8.21
N ARG A 126 8.21 5.96 9.41
CA ARG A 126 9.63 6.04 9.84
C ARG A 126 10.16 4.73 10.45
N SER A 127 9.33 3.68 10.51
CA SER A 127 9.69 2.42 11.14
C SER A 127 10.43 1.43 10.22
N LEU A 128 10.51 1.76 8.92
CA LEU A 128 11.37 1.12 7.92
C LEU A 128 12.76 1.78 7.88
#